data_AF-A0AAW9HV39-F1
#
_entry.id   AF-A0AAW9HV39-F1
#
_cell.length_a   1.000
_cell.length_b   1.000
_cell.length_c   1.000
_cell.angle_alpha   90.00
_cell.angle_beta   90.00
_cell.angle_gamma   90.00
#
_symmetry.space_group_name_H-M   'P 1'
#
loop_
_entity.id
_entity.type
_entity.pdbx_description
1 polymer ?
#
loop_
_entity_poly.entity_id
_entity_poly.type
_entity_poly.pdbx_seq_one_letter_code
_entity_poly.pdbx_strand_id
1 'polypeptide(L)'
;MADVWLTAEELLQDWLGEGAPVGQEETIQRWIGRGERLLRREFPTLSTRLTSGQEPDLAETVKDVLSAMVTRVLRNPEGQRTFNKTAGPYSESVTYGGDTPGSLFLTDAERASLREPGKGQGKAYSISLQNTSPTGGHLLWCSNQLVGGRCSCGADIAGRPIYEGGE
;
A
#
# COMPACT_ATOMS: atom_id res chain seq x y z
N MET A 1 2.29 -25.99 17.81
CA MET A 1 2.64 -24.78 18.59
C MET A 1 2.57 -23.61 17.63
N ALA A 2 1.94 -22.50 17.99
CA ALA A 2 1.98 -21.32 17.12
C ALA A 2 3.43 -20.84 17.07
N ASP A 3 4.01 -20.71 15.87
CA ASP A 3 5.31 -20.05 15.71
C ASP A 3 5.18 -18.63 16.25
N VAL A 4 5.86 -18.39 17.38
CA VAL A 4 6.05 -17.08 17.98
C VAL A 4 7.22 -16.45 17.23
N TRP A 5 6.99 -15.30 16.59
CA TRP A 5 8.04 -14.64 15.80
C TRP A 5 8.89 -13.70 16.64
N LEU A 6 8.28 -13.04 17.63
CA LEU A 6 8.95 -12.13 18.56
C LEU A 6 8.32 -12.26 19.95
N THR A 7 9.13 -12.17 20.99
CA THR A 7 8.69 -12.15 22.39
C THR A 7 8.77 -10.74 22.99
N ALA A 8 8.00 -10.50 24.06
CA ALA A 8 8.09 -9.24 24.80
C ALA A 8 9.47 -8.99 25.40
N GLU A 9 10.19 -10.05 25.80
CA GLU A 9 11.55 -9.94 26.35
C GLU A 9 12.55 -9.49 25.28
N GLU A 10 12.54 -10.10 24.09
CA GLU A 10 13.38 -9.69 22.96
C GLU A 10 13.12 -8.23 22.57
N LEU A 11 11.85 -7.81 22.50
CA LEU A 11 11.50 -6.41 22.21
C LEU A 11 12.07 -5.45 23.26
N LEU A 12 12.02 -5.82 24.55
CA LEU A 12 12.55 -4.98 25.63
C LEU A 12 14.08 -4.93 25.62
N GLN A 13 14.75 -6.01 25.21
CA GLN A 13 16.21 -6.03 25.04
C GLN A 13 16.68 -5.10 23.92
N ASP A 14 15.90 -5.00 22.83
CA ASP A 14 16.18 -4.11 21.71
C ASP A 14 15.74 -2.65 21.95
N TRP A 15 15.10 -2.36 23.09
CA TRP A 15 14.56 -1.03 23.35
C TRP A 15 15.66 -0.01 23.64
N LEU A 16 15.86 0.93 22.71
CA LEU A 16 16.85 2.01 22.85
C LEU A 16 16.23 3.32 23.37
N GLY A 17 16.71 3.80 24.52
CA GLY A 17 16.35 5.11 25.09
C GLY A 17 15.32 5.04 26.21
N GLU A 18 14.88 6.21 26.67
CA GLU A 18 13.95 6.33 27.80
C GLU A 18 12.52 5.89 27.46
N GLY A 19 11.72 5.58 28.48
CA GLY A 19 10.29 5.24 28.31
C GLY A 19 10.00 3.80 27.91
N ALA A 20 10.92 2.86 28.16
CA ALA A 20 10.63 1.43 27.99
C ALA A 20 9.44 1.03 28.88
N PRO A 21 8.43 0.31 28.35
CA PRO A 21 7.26 -0.13 29.11
C PRO A 21 7.58 -1.37 29.97
N VAL A 22 8.60 -1.27 30.83
CA VAL A 22 9.04 -2.33 31.74
C VAL A 22 7.89 -2.71 32.69
N GLY A 23 7.68 -4.00 32.92
CA GLY A 23 6.59 -4.50 33.76
C GLY A 23 5.22 -4.55 33.05
N GLN A 24 5.17 -4.32 31.74
CA GLN A 24 3.96 -4.43 30.92
C GLN A 24 4.07 -5.52 29.85
N GLU A 25 4.79 -6.60 30.14
CA GLU A 25 5.13 -7.68 29.21
C GLU A 25 3.87 -8.30 28.58
N GLU A 26 2.78 -8.46 29.34
CA GLU A 26 1.51 -8.96 28.82
C GLU A 26 0.88 -8.01 27.79
N THR A 27 0.96 -6.70 28.03
CA THR A 27 0.47 -5.68 27.10
C THR A 27 1.31 -5.65 25.84
N ILE A 28 2.63 -5.73 25.97
CA ILE A 28 3.56 -5.84 24.85
C ILE A 28 3.23 -7.08 24.01
N GLN A 29 3.06 -8.24 24.64
CA GLN A 29 2.73 -9.48 23.94
C GLN A 29 1.38 -9.40 23.21
N ARG A 30 0.39 -8.71 23.78
CA ARG A 30 -0.90 -8.45 23.09
C ARG A 30 -0.72 -7.60 21.83
N TRP A 31 0.17 -6.61 21.85
CA TRP A 31 0.49 -5.78 20.68
C TRP A 31 1.28 -6.55 19.62
N ILE A 32 2.28 -7.33 20.04
CA ILE A 32 3.01 -8.28 19.18
C ILE A 32 2.02 -9.19 18.46
N GLY A 33 1.11 -9.84 19.18
CA GLY A 33 0.11 -10.73 18.58
C GLY A 33 -0.87 -10.02 17.62
N ARG A 34 -1.14 -8.72 17.82
CA ARG A 34 -1.90 -7.92 16.85
C ARG A 34 -1.10 -7.67 15.58
N GLY A 35 0.19 -7.34 15.71
CA GLY A 35 1.14 -7.19 14.61
C GLY A 35 1.28 -8.47 13.79
N GLU A 36 1.43 -9.62 14.45
CA GLU A 36 1.53 -10.92 13.79
C GLU A 36 0.28 -11.23 12.97
N ARG A 37 -0.92 -10.97 13.52
CA ARG A 37 -2.18 -11.16 12.77
C ARG A 37 -2.26 -10.23 11.56
N LEU A 38 -1.78 -9.00 11.67
CA LEU A 38 -1.73 -8.05 10.56
C LEU A 38 -0.78 -8.57 9.47
N LEU A 39 0.43 -8.98 9.83
CA LEU A 39 1.42 -9.55 8.90
C LEU A 39 0.88 -10.81 8.21
N ARG A 40 0.26 -11.74 8.94
CA ARG A 40 -0.34 -12.96 8.36
C ARG A 40 -1.47 -12.65 7.38
N ARG A 41 -2.22 -11.58 7.60
CA ARG A 41 -3.28 -11.13 6.70
C ARG A 41 -2.72 -10.49 5.42
N GLU A 42 -1.70 -9.65 5.57
CA GLU A 42 -1.05 -8.94 4.44
C GLU A 42 -0.19 -9.89 3.59
N PHE A 43 0.51 -10.83 4.24
CA PHE A 43 1.43 -11.79 3.64
C PHE A 43 1.05 -13.23 4.03
N PRO A 44 0.02 -13.82 3.40
CA PRO A 44 -0.47 -15.15 3.77
C PRO A 44 0.56 -16.28 3.66
N THR A 45 1.57 -16.11 2.79
CA THR A 45 2.63 -17.08 2.51
C THR A 45 3.84 -16.96 3.45
N LEU A 46 3.87 -15.94 4.32
CA LEU A 46 5.02 -15.61 5.15
C LEU A 46 5.44 -16.77 6.06
N SER A 47 4.48 -17.41 6.72
CA SER A 47 4.77 -18.57 7.58
C SER A 47 5.40 -19.74 6.82
N THR A 48 4.96 -19.99 5.58
CA THR A 48 5.52 -21.07 4.75
C THR A 48 6.92 -20.73 4.27
N ARG A 49 7.21 -19.44 3.98
CA ARG A 49 8.54 -18.99 3.59
C ARG A 49 9.54 -19.07 4.75
N LEU A 50 9.10 -18.74 5.96
CA LEU A 50 9.91 -18.88 7.16
C LEU A 50 10.29 -20.35 7.43
N THR A 51 9.34 -21.28 7.29
CA THR A 51 9.60 -22.70 7.55
C THR A 51 10.33 -23.40 6.41
N SER A 52 10.31 -22.87 5.18
CA SER A 52 11.02 -23.47 4.05
C SER A 52 12.55 -23.37 4.16
N GLY A 53 13.05 -22.40 4.93
CA GLY A 53 14.49 -22.14 5.08
C GLY A 53 15.18 -21.63 3.81
N GLN A 54 14.43 -21.28 2.77
CA GLN A 54 14.99 -20.76 1.51
C GLN A 54 15.46 -19.31 1.63
N GLU A 55 14.96 -18.58 2.63
CA GLU A 55 15.28 -17.18 2.90
C GLU A 55 15.80 -17.05 4.34
N PRO A 56 17.12 -17.23 4.58
CA PRO A 56 17.68 -17.27 5.94
C PRO A 56 17.49 -15.96 6.70
N ASP A 57 17.53 -14.82 6.00
CA ASP A 57 17.41 -13.48 6.59
C ASP A 57 15.95 -13.06 6.84
N LEU A 58 14.97 -13.81 6.32
CA LEU A 58 13.56 -13.44 6.41
C LEU A 58 13.05 -13.48 7.85
N ALA A 59 13.52 -14.44 8.66
CA ALA A 59 13.14 -14.55 10.06
C ALA A 59 13.52 -13.30 10.87
N GLU A 60 14.77 -12.84 10.72
CA GLU A 60 15.24 -11.62 11.38
C GLU A 60 14.57 -10.38 10.81
N THR A 61 14.35 -10.31 9.48
CA THR A 61 13.60 -9.21 8.86
C THR A 61 12.17 -9.11 9.42
N VAL A 62 11.48 -10.23 9.62
CA VAL A 62 10.13 -10.24 10.22
C VAL A 62 10.17 -9.74 11.65
N LYS A 63 11.18 -10.14 12.45
CA LYS A 63 11.38 -9.63 13.81
C LYS A 63 11.61 -8.13 13.83
N ASP A 64 12.51 -7.62 12.99
CA ASP A 64 12.84 -6.20 12.88
C ASP A 64 11.60 -5.37 12.55
N VAL A 65 10.83 -5.80 11.54
CA VAL A 65 9.60 -5.12 11.14
C VAL A 65 8.57 -5.14 12.26
N LEU A 66 8.36 -6.29 12.91
CA LEU A 66 7.39 -6.41 13.99
C LEU A 66 7.80 -5.55 15.20
N SER A 67 9.08 -5.57 15.56
CA SER A 67 9.68 -4.77 16.62
C SER A 67 9.50 -3.27 16.34
N ALA A 68 9.81 -2.82 15.12
CA ALA A 68 9.64 -1.44 14.70
C ALA A 68 8.16 -0.99 14.72
N MET A 69 7.23 -1.85 14.27
CA MET A 69 5.79 -1.57 14.31
C MET A 69 5.27 -1.40 15.74
N VAL A 70 5.62 -2.33 16.63
CA VAL A 70 5.15 -2.32 18.01
C VAL A 70 5.79 -1.14 18.78
N THR A 71 7.08 -0.90 18.60
CA THR A 71 7.79 0.22 19.23
C THR A 71 7.19 1.56 18.82
N ARG A 72 6.82 1.74 17.54
CA ARG A 72 6.13 2.97 17.08
C ARG A 72 4.82 3.23 17.82
N VAL A 73 4.03 2.19 18.05
CA VAL A 73 2.77 2.31 18.81
C VAL A 73 3.04 2.60 20.28
N LEU A 74 3.99 1.89 20.90
CA LEU A 74 4.29 2.05 22.32
C LEU A 74 4.93 3.40 22.65
N ARG A 75 5.63 4.04 21.70
CA ARG A 75 6.18 5.40 21.88
C ARG A 75 5.15 6.51 21.72
N ASN A 76 4.07 6.26 21.00
CA ASN A 76 2.97 7.22 20.84
C ASN A 76 1.61 6.53 21.04
N PRO A 77 1.32 6.01 22.24
CA PRO A 77 0.14 5.20 22.48
C PRO A 77 -1.16 6.01 22.36
N GLU A 78 -1.10 7.32 22.61
CA GLU A 78 -2.24 8.23 22.49
C GLU A 78 -2.49 8.69 21.05
N GLY A 79 -1.60 8.37 20.11
CA GLY A 79 -1.74 8.76 18.71
C GLY A 79 -1.72 10.27 18.49
N GLN A 80 -1.01 11.01 19.34
CA GLN A 80 -0.90 12.46 19.21
C GLN A 80 0.02 12.82 18.04
N ARG A 81 -0.42 13.71 17.14
CA ARG A 81 0.41 14.20 16.02
C ARG A 81 1.45 15.22 16.48
N THR A 82 1.09 16.04 17.46
CA THR A 82 1.94 17.13 17.94
C THR A 82 1.82 17.19 19.46
N PHE A 83 2.95 17.07 20.14
CA PHE A 83 3.06 17.27 21.57
C PHE A 83 3.77 18.59 21.82
N ASN A 84 3.13 19.49 22.57
CA ASN A 84 3.71 20.77 22.93
C ASN A 84 3.76 20.84 24.45
N LYS A 85 4.94 20.79 25.04
CA LYS A 85 5.14 20.89 26.48
C LYS A 85 5.74 22.25 26.79
N THR A 86 4.95 23.10 27.43
CA THR A 86 5.40 24.42 27.90
C THR A 86 5.55 24.37 29.42
N ALA A 87 6.77 24.56 29.91
CA ALA A 87 7.10 24.65 31.32
C ALA A 87 7.87 25.96 31.57
N GLY A 88 7.13 27.01 31.93
CA GLY A 88 7.70 28.35 32.14
C GLY A 88 8.33 28.91 30.84
N PRO A 89 9.59 29.37 30.85
CA PRO A 89 10.28 29.84 29.64
C PRO A 89 10.72 28.72 28.70
N TYR A 90 10.62 27.45 29.12
CA TYR A 90 11.00 26.30 28.30
C TYR A 90 9.80 25.79 27.50
N SER A 91 9.97 25.66 26.19
CA SER A 91 8.99 25.13 25.26
C SER A 91 9.64 24.02 24.46
N GLU A 92 9.07 22.81 24.52
CA GLU A 92 9.47 21.68 23.71
C GLU A 92 8.31 21.27 22.81
N SER A 93 8.58 21.18 21.50
CA SER A 93 7.61 20.77 20.50
C SER A 93 8.11 19.52 19.79
N VAL A 94 7.35 18.43 19.89
CA VAL A 94 7.63 17.16 19.20
C VAL A 94 6.49 16.90 18.22
N THR A 95 6.82 16.81 16.93
CA THR A 95 5.86 16.43 15.89
C THR A 95 6.16 15.01 15.44
N TYR A 96 5.18 14.11 15.62
CA TYR A 96 5.27 12.74 15.13
C TYR A 96 4.78 12.71 13.67
N GLY A 97 5.69 12.34 12.75
CA GLY A 97 5.36 12.17 11.33
C GLY A 97 4.58 10.87 11.06
N GLY A 98 3.58 10.94 10.17
CA GLY A 98 2.81 9.79 9.68
C GLY A 98 1.30 10.05 9.60
N ASP A 99 0.62 9.32 8.70
CA ASP A 99 -0.82 9.51 8.46
C ASP A 99 -1.70 8.97 9.58
N THR A 100 -1.25 7.93 10.30
CA THR A 100 -2.03 7.23 11.33
C THR A 100 -1.23 7.06 12.64
N PRO A 101 -1.02 8.15 13.41
CA PRO A 101 -0.30 8.11 14.68
C PRO A 101 -1.00 7.15 15.67
N GLY A 102 -0.22 6.41 16.45
CA GLY A 102 -0.73 5.47 17.48
C GLY A 102 -1.39 4.19 16.95
N SER A 103 -1.38 3.96 15.64
CA SER A 103 -1.90 2.73 15.04
C SER A 103 -0.78 1.74 14.68
N LEU A 104 -1.09 0.44 14.67
CA LEU A 104 -0.22 -0.56 14.05
C LEU A 104 -0.34 -0.43 12.53
N PHE A 105 0.73 -0.02 11.86
CA PHE A 105 0.79 0.05 10.41
C PHE A 105 2.17 -0.35 9.89
N LEU A 106 2.19 -0.89 8.67
CA LEU A 106 3.41 -1.14 7.89
C LEU A 106 3.76 0.08 7.06
N THR A 107 5.03 0.49 7.11
CA THR A 107 5.56 1.44 6.13
C THR A 107 5.75 0.77 4.78
N ASP A 108 5.89 1.56 3.71
CA ASP A 108 6.14 1.01 2.38
C ASP A 108 7.49 0.29 2.27
N ALA A 109 8.51 0.76 3.00
CA ALA A 109 9.82 0.12 3.05
C ALA A 109 9.75 -1.26 3.74
N GLU A 110 9.06 -1.37 4.87
CA GLU A 110 8.84 -2.64 5.57
C GLU A 110 7.95 -3.58 4.75
N ARG A 111 6.95 -3.04 4.07
CA ARG A 111 6.14 -3.83 3.14
C ARG A 111 7.01 -4.36 2.00
N ALA A 112 7.94 -3.55 1.49
CA ALA A 112 8.86 -3.95 0.44
C ALA A 112 9.86 -5.03 0.89
N SER A 113 10.38 -4.95 2.11
CA SER A 113 11.33 -5.96 2.65
C SER A 113 10.67 -7.33 2.88
N LEU A 114 9.38 -7.36 3.23
CA LEU A 114 8.64 -8.61 3.46
C LEU A 114 8.00 -9.20 2.20
N ARG A 115 7.93 -8.44 1.10
CA ARG A 115 7.34 -8.92 -0.16
C ARG A 115 8.10 -10.12 -0.71
N GLU A 116 7.35 -11.01 -1.36
CA GLU A 116 7.95 -12.11 -2.11
C GLU A 116 8.82 -11.57 -3.25
N PRO A 117 10.02 -12.11 -3.47
CA PRO A 117 10.84 -11.79 -4.63
C PRO A 117 10.03 -11.94 -5.92
N GLY A 118 10.01 -10.89 -6.75
CA GLY A 118 9.29 -10.89 -8.03
C GLY A 118 7.79 -10.57 -7.96
N LYS A 119 7.17 -10.47 -6.77
CA LYS A 119 5.79 -9.97 -6.62
C LYS A 119 5.76 -8.56 -6.04
N GLY A 120 5.65 -7.56 -6.91
CA GLY A 120 5.39 -6.19 -6.44
C GLY A 120 5.95 -5.05 -7.27
N GLN A 121 6.62 -5.31 -8.39
CA GLN A 121 6.90 -4.23 -9.31
C GLN A 121 5.57 -3.75 -9.92
N GLY A 122 5.15 -2.55 -9.52
CA GLY A 122 4.03 -1.86 -10.15
C GLY A 122 4.29 -1.85 -11.65
N LYS A 123 3.51 -2.63 -12.39
CA LYS A 123 3.59 -2.61 -13.85
C LYS A 123 3.02 -1.26 -14.27
N ALA A 124 3.79 -0.48 -15.02
CA ALA A 124 3.25 0.64 -15.75
C ALA A 124 2.15 0.07 -16.66
N TYR A 125 0.89 0.39 -16.36
CA TYR A 125 -0.21 0.06 -17.23
C TYR A 125 -0.42 1.27 -18.15
N SER A 126 -0.12 1.10 -19.44
CA SER A 126 -0.61 2.02 -20.44
C SER A 126 -2.06 1.63 -20.72
N ILE A 127 -3.01 2.49 -20.37
CA ILE A 127 -4.34 2.40 -20.98
C ILE A 127 -4.13 2.76 -22.44
N SER A 128 -4.06 1.75 -23.30
CA SER A 128 -4.25 1.99 -24.72
C SER A 128 -5.68 2.48 -24.85
N LEU A 129 -5.85 3.79 -25.05
CA LEU A 129 -7.06 4.32 -25.65
C LEU A 129 -7.10 3.67 -27.01
N GLN A 130 -7.74 2.50 -27.03
CA GLN A 130 -7.87 1.65 -28.18
C GLN A 130 -8.33 2.58 -29.30
N ASN A 131 -7.44 2.72 -30.28
CA ASN A 131 -7.59 3.52 -31.48
C ASN A 131 -9.06 3.43 -31.92
N THR A 132 -9.88 4.40 -31.51
CA THR A 132 -11.17 4.65 -32.12
C THR A 132 -10.78 5.16 -33.47
N SER A 133 -10.57 4.19 -34.37
CA SER A 133 -10.00 4.39 -35.68
C SER A 133 -10.66 5.63 -36.28
N PRO A 134 -9.91 6.65 -36.71
CA PRO A 134 -10.47 7.83 -37.38
C PRO A 134 -11.03 7.46 -38.76
N THR A 135 -11.14 6.18 -39.09
CA THR A 135 -12.03 5.69 -40.14
C THR A 135 -13.49 5.82 -39.68
N GLY A 136 -13.97 7.06 -39.59
CA GLY A 136 -15.37 7.39 -39.82
C GLY A 136 -15.73 6.99 -41.25
N GLY A 137 -15.92 5.69 -41.47
CA GLY A 137 -16.39 5.15 -42.73
C GLY A 137 -17.91 5.26 -42.80
N HIS A 138 -18.44 5.57 -43.98
CA HIS A 138 -19.88 5.51 -44.20
C HIS A 138 -20.37 4.07 -43.96
N LEU A 139 -21.18 3.86 -42.93
CA LEU A 139 -21.80 2.57 -42.66
C LEU A 139 -23.13 2.47 -43.39
N LEU A 140 -23.51 1.26 -43.82
CA LEU A 140 -24.77 1.00 -44.54
C LEU A 140 -26.02 1.47 -43.77
N TRP A 141 -25.94 1.53 -42.44
CA TRP A 141 -27.04 2.04 -41.62
C TRP A 141 -27.22 3.57 -41.75
N CYS A 142 -26.15 4.32 -42.05
CA CYS A 142 -26.21 5.78 -42.17
C CYS A 142 -27.13 6.23 -43.32
N SER A 143 -27.10 5.52 -44.45
CA SER A 143 -28.02 5.74 -45.58
C SER A 143 -29.46 5.26 -45.32
N ASN A 144 -29.66 4.34 -44.37
CA ASN A 144 -30.97 3.75 -44.10
C ASN A 144 -31.75 4.45 -42.97
N GLN A 145 -31.05 5.08 -42.02
CA GLN A 145 -31.66 5.73 -40.84
C GLN A 145 -31.90 7.23 -41.03
N LEU A 146 -31.20 7.88 -41.95
CA LEU A 146 -31.37 9.31 -42.22
C LEU A 146 -32.42 9.52 -43.31
N VAL A 147 -33.40 10.39 -43.01
CA VAL A 147 -34.59 10.65 -43.84
C VAL A 147 -34.18 11.02 -45.27
N GLY A 148 -34.67 10.25 -46.25
CA GLY A 148 -34.45 10.52 -47.67
C GLY A 148 -33.25 9.82 -48.30
N GLY A 149 -32.62 8.85 -47.63
CA GLY A 149 -31.55 8.03 -48.21
C GLY A 149 -30.20 8.75 -48.32
N ARG A 150 -30.01 9.84 -47.57
CA ARG A 150 -28.81 10.70 -47.64
C ARG A 150 -28.10 10.77 -46.30
N CYS A 151 -26.81 10.45 -46.29
CA CYS A 151 -25.97 10.55 -45.09
C CYS A 151 -25.47 11.99 -44.90
N SER A 152 -25.47 12.50 -43.67
CA SER A 152 -24.85 13.80 -43.35
C SER A 152 -23.35 13.87 -43.68
N CYS A 153 -22.70 12.71 -43.77
CA CYS A 153 -21.29 12.58 -44.16
C CYS A 153 -21.02 12.87 -45.65
N GLY A 154 -22.05 12.98 -46.51
CA GLY A 154 -21.93 13.33 -47.93
C GLY A 154 -21.42 12.21 -48.85
N ALA A 155 -21.29 10.98 -48.34
CA ALA A 155 -20.79 9.83 -49.09
C ALA A 155 -21.72 9.40 -50.24
N ASP A 156 -23.02 9.65 -50.13
CA ASP A 156 -24.03 9.42 -51.18
C ASP A 156 -23.83 10.32 -52.41
N ILE A 157 -23.12 11.44 -52.26
CA ILE A 157 -22.84 12.40 -53.34
C ILE A 157 -21.45 12.16 -53.95
N ALA A 158 -20.43 11.95 -53.11
CA ALA A 158 -19.03 11.90 -53.55
C ALA A 158 -18.41 10.49 -53.58
N GLY A 159 -19.15 9.44 -53.21
CA GLY A 159 -18.64 8.07 -53.08
C GLY A 159 -17.69 7.87 -51.89
N ARG A 160 -17.43 8.92 -51.09
CA ARG A 160 -16.62 8.91 -49.86
C ARG A 160 -17.08 10.02 -48.89
N PRO A 161 -16.88 9.87 -47.57
CA PRO A 161 -17.21 10.91 -46.60
C PRO A 161 -16.43 12.21 -46.91
N ILE A 162 -17.13 13.34 -46.99
CA ILE A 162 -16.53 14.64 -47.33
C ILE A 162 -16.20 15.43 -46.06
N TYR A 163 -16.98 15.26 -44.99
CA TYR A 163 -16.89 16.10 -43.79
C TYR A 163 -16.20 15.45 -42.58
N GLU A 164 -15.85 14.16 -42.66
CA GLU A 164 -15.30 13.39 -41.53
C GLU A 164 -13.92 12.76 -41.82
N GLY A 165 -13.31 13.04 -42.98
CA GLY A 165 -11.96 12.61 -43.33
C GLY A 165 -10.92 13.68 -42.99
N GLY A 166 -10.46 13.72 -41.75
CA GLY A 166 -9.17 14.33 -41.41
C GLY A 166 -8.03 13.44 -41.89
N GLU A 167 -6.97 14.06 -42.40
CA GLU A 167 -5.77 13.45 -43.02
C GLU A 167 -5.14 12.31 -42.20
#